data_AF-A0A925HXE4-F1
#
_entry.id   AF-A0A925HXE4-F1
#
_cell.length_a   1.000
_cell.length_b   1.000
_cell.length_c   1.000
_cell.angle_alpha   90.00
_cell.angle_beta   90.00
_cell.angle_gamma   90.00
#
_symmetry.space_group_name_H-M   'P 1'
#
loop_
_entity.id
_entity.type
_entity.pdbx_description
1 polymer ?
#
loop_
_entity_poly.entity_id
_entity_poly.type
_entity_poly.pdbx_seq_one_letter_code
_entity_poly.pdbx_strand_id
1 'polypeptide(L)'
;SFRPKVYYATQVGIQPPTIVLMCNEPKAFQPAFRRYLLGIFRDYLKFGEVPIKLYLKKRGTSDKRDEVEPEVSDEVVASHEELMAAGASGGDVDSAISDSGDVLAVDGGSDSVLEEGEQ
;
A
#
# COMPACT_ATOMS: atom_id res chain seq x y z
N SER A 1 25.00 -2.81 10.22
CA SER A 1 23.96 -1.79 10.02
C SER A 1 22.59 -2.44 10.19
N PHE A 2 21.76 -1.98 11.13
CA PHE A 2 20.44 -2.55 11.44
C PHE A 2 19.32 -1.86 10.62
N ARG A 3 19.59 -1.58 9.34
CA ARG A 3 18.66 -0.88 8.44
C ARG A 3 17.62 -1.87 7.89
N PRO A 4 16.31 -1.63 8.03
CA PRO A 4 15.28 -2.43 7.35
C PRO A 4 15.46 -2.36 5.83
N LYS A 5 15.51 -3.51 5.16
CA LYS A 5 15.52 -3.62 3.69
C LYS A 5 14.43 -4.60 3.27
N VAL A 6 13.51 -4.15 2.42
CA VAL A 6 12.56 -5.01 1.71
C VAL A 6 13.17 -5.33 0.35
N TYR A 7 13.16 -6.60 -0.01
CA TYR A 7 13.63 -7.08 -1.31
C TYR A 7 12.47 -7.13 -2.31
N TYR A 8 11.34 -7.69 -1.89
CA TYR A 8 10.12 -7.77 -2.69
C TYR A 8 8.90 -8.00 -1.80
N ALA A 9 7.72 -7.81 -2.38
CA ALA A 9 6.43 -8.06 -1.76
C ALA A 9 5.63 -9.04 -2.63
N THR A 10 4.84 -9.90 -2.02
CA THR A 10 3.92 -10.79 -2.74
C THR A 10 2.56 -10.85 -2.05
N GLN A 11 1.49 -10.91 -2.83
CA GLN A 11 0.15 -11.18 -2.32
C GLN A 11 -0.11 -12.70 -2.35
N VAL A 12 -0.30 -13.30 -1.18
CA VAL A 12 -0.51 -14.75 -1.00
C VAL A 12 -1.95 -15.12 -0.62
N GLY A 13 -2.81 -14.13 -0.42
CA GLY A 13 -4.20 -14.31 -0.04
C GLY A 13 -5.08 -13.20 -0.59
N ILE A 14 -6.36 -13.53 -0.82
CA ILE A 14 -7.31 -12.65 -1.53
C ILE A 14 -8.25 -11.93 -0.55
N GLN A 15 -8.92 -12.66 0.36
CA GLN A 15 -9.89 -12.09 1.30
C GLN A 15 -9.63 -12.60 2.73
N PRO A 16 -8.94 -11.83 3.58
CA PRO A 16 -8.36 -10.51 3.32
C PRO A 16 -7.09 -10.54 2.43
N PRO A 17 -6.77 -9.45 1.70
CA PRO A 17 -5.50 -9.28 1.00
C PRO A 17 -4.36 -9.53 1.97
N THR A 18 -3.55 -10.54 1.67
CA THR A 18 -2.44 -10.96 2.54
C THR A 18 -1.14 -10.72 1.83
N ILE A 19 -0.38 -9.74 2.30
CA ILE A 19 0.89 -9.31 1.73
C ILE A 19 2.04 -9.85 2.60
N VAL A 20 3.02 -10.48 1.95
CA VAL A 20 4.27 -10.91 2.57
C VAL A 20 5.41 -10.06 2.03
N LEU A 21 6.09 -9.33 2.92
CA LEU A 21 7.32 -8.62 2.60
C LEU A 21 8.52 -9.50 2.90
N MET A 22 9.29 -9.79 1.85
CA MET A 22 10.54 -10.51 1.95
C MET A 22 11.66 -9.50 2.23
N CYS A 23 12.33 -9.65 3.37
CA CYS A 23 13.20 -8.62 3.93
C CYS A 23 14.51 -9.20 4.50
N ASN A 24 15.43 -8.32 4.86
CA ASN A 24 16.72 -8.71 5.44
C ASN A 24 16.59 -9.23 6.88
N GLU A 25 15.84 -8.55 7.74
CA GLU A 25 15.62 -8.93 9.14
C GLU A 25 14.24 -8.44 9.60
N PRO A 26 13.25 -9.34 9.80
CA PRO A 26 11.90 -8.95 10.23
C PRO A 26 11.87 -8.15 11.55
N LYS A 27 12.85 -8.41 12.44
CA LYS A 27 12.98 -7.68 13.72
C LYS A 27 13.47 -6.25 13.55
N ALA A 28 14.07 -5.90 12.40
CA ALA A 28 14.47 -4.51 12.11
C ALA A 28 13.26 -3.60 11.90
N PHE A 29 12.11 -4.16 11.50
CA PHE A 29 10.86 -3.42 11.32
C PHE A 29 10.15 -3.31 12.67
N GLN A 30 10.39 -2.21 13.38
CA GLN A 30 9.72 -1.96 14.67
C GLN A 30 8.19 -1.87 14.51
N PRO A 31 7.40 -2.13 15.57
CA PRO A 31 5.94 -2.10 15.48
C PRO A 31 5.36 -0.80 14.91
N ALA A 32 5.95 0.35 15.24
CA ALA A 32 5.53 1.64 14.68
C ALA A 32 5.72 1.71 13.16
N PHE A 33 6.88 1.28 12.65
CA PHE A 33 7.15 1.24 11.22
C PHE A 33 6.25 0.25 10.48
N ARG A 34 5.89 -0.88 11.12
CA ARG A 34 4.90 -1.82 10.55
C ARG A 34 3.51 -1.19 10.43
N ARG A 35 3.07 -0.41 11.42
CA ARG A 35 1.80 0.33 11.35
C ARG A 35 1.83 1.39 10.25
N TYR A 36 2.94 2.10 10.12
CA TYR A 36 3.16 3.05 9.03
C TYR A 36 3.04 2.38 7.66
N LEU A 37 3.74 1.25 7.43
CA LEU A 37 3.64 0.49 6.17
C LEU A 37 2.21 0.02 5.90
N LEU A 38 1.48 -0.40 6.93
CA LEU A 38 0.08 -0.79 6.79
C LEU A 38 -0.80 0.40 6.36
N GLY A 39 -0.56 1.59 6.91
CA GLY A 39 -1.22 2.85 6.51
C GLY A 39 -0.96 3.15 5.03
N ILE A 40 0.31 3.14 4.61
CA ILE A 40 0.69 3.31 3.19
C ILE A 40 -0.03 2.28 2.29
N PHE A 41 -0.12 1.00 2.69
CA PHE A 41 -0.86 0.04 1.88
C PHE A 41 -2.37 0.32 1.83
N ARG A 42 -2.97 0.88 2.87
CA ARG A 42 -4.39 1.28 2.85
C ARG A 42 -4.62 2.47 1.93
N ASP A 43 -3.71 3.43 1.90
CA ASP A 43 -3.85 4.65 1.11
C ASP A 43 -3.66 4.39 -0.39
N TYR A 44 -2.72 3.49 -0.75
CA TYR A 44 -2.32 3.28 -2.14
C TYR A 44 -2.90 2.03 -2.81
N LEU A 45 -3.42 1.05 -2.06
CA LEU A 45 -4.06 -0.14 -2.63
C LEU A 45 -5.57 0.02 -2.69
N LYS A 46 -6.20 -0.57 -3.71
CA LYS A 46 -7.65 -0.51 -3.93
C LYS A 46 -8.44 -1.48 -3.03
N PHE A 47 -8.21 -1.41 -1.71
CA PHE A 47 -8.83 -2.27 -0.70
C PHE A 47 -9.54 -1.47 0.40
N GLY A 48 -10.30 -0.43 0.03
CA GLY A 48 -10.81 0.58 0.97
C GLY A 48 -11.52 0.03 2.22
N GLU A 49 -12.30 -1.04 2.07
CA GLU A 49 -13.11 -1.61 3.15
C GLU A 49 -12.56 -2.94 3.71
N VAL A 50 -11.57 -3.53 3.03
CA VAL A 50 -11.08 -4.87 3.37
C VAL A 50 -9.81 -4.76 4.23
N PRO A 51 -9.75 -5.40 5.41
CA PRO A 51 -8.53 -5.36 6.22
C PRO A 51 -7.36 -5.99 5.46
N ILE A 52 -6.17 -5.41 5.57
CA ILE A 52 -4.94 -5.92 4.95
C ILE A 52 -4.16 -6.70 6.00
N LYS A 53 -3.76 -7.94 5.70
CA LYS A 53 -2.82 -8.73 6.52
C LYS A 53 -1.40 -8.51 6.02
N LEU A 54 -0.51 -8.07 6.89
CA LEU A 54 0.90 -7.83 6.57
C LEU A 54 1.82 -8.77 7.36
N TYR A 55 2.61 -9.56 6.65
CA TYR A 55 3.65 -10.41 7.24
C TYR A 55 5.03 -10.02 6.74
N LEU A 56 6.03 -10.14 7.61
CA LEU A 56 7.44 -9.95 7.28
C LEU A 56 8.15 -11.29 7.38
N LYS A 57 8.88 -11.65 6.34
CA LYS A 57 9.67 -12.90 6.31
C LYS A 57 11.10 -12.61 5.89
N LYS A 58 12.05 -13.24 6.58
CA LYS A 58 13.46 -13.14 6.25
C LYS A 58 13.72 -13.87 4.94
N ARG A 59 14.43 -13.23 4.01
CA ARG A 59 14.91 -13.88 2.79
C ARG A 59 15.94 -14.96 3.14
N GLY A 60 15.83 -16.12 2.51
CA GLY A 60 16.81 -17.19 2.66
C GLY A 60 18.18 -16.73 2.13
N THR A 61 19.27 -17.11 2.80
CA THR A 61 20.62 -16.64 2.42
C THR A 61 21.08 -17.14 1.05
N SER A 62 20.48 -18.22 0.53
CA SER A 62 20.74 -18.78 -0.80
C SER A 62 19.90 -18.12 -1.90
N ASP A 63 18.90 -17.30 -1.55
CA ASP A 63 18.00 -16.67 -2.50
C ASP A 63 18.56 -15.30 -2.91
N LYS A 64 19.29 -15.28 -4.04
CA LYS A 64 19.94 -14.08 -4.60
C LYS A 64 19.16 -13.40 -5.72
N ARG A 65 18.00 -13.95 -6.09
CA ARG A 65 17.25 -13.51 -7.29
C ARG A 65 16.83 -12.04 -7.25
N ASP A 66 16.70 -11.49 -6.05
CA ASP A 66 16.18 -10.14 -5.81
C ASP A 66 17.23 -9.24 -5.14
N GLU A 67 18.52 -9.47 -5.41
CA GLU A 67 19.58 -8.53 -5.05
C GLU A 67 19.47 -7.27 -5.91
N VAL A 68 18.66 -6.32 -5.44
CA VAL A 68 18.64 -4.97 -5.99
C VAL A 68 19.85 -4.22 -5.43
N GLU A 69 20.81 -3.91 -6.31
CA GLU A 69 21.84 -2.89 -6.09
C GLU A 69 21.11 -1.61 -5.66
N PRO A 70 21.39 -1.06 -4.46
CA PRO A 70 20.62 0.05 -3.94
C PRO A 70 20.93 1.33 -4.74
N GLU A 71 20.21 1.55 -5.83
CA GLU A 71 20.04 2.87 -6.48
C GLU A 71 19.00 3.69 -5.70
N VAL A 72 19.18 3.83 -4.38
CA VAL A 72 18.36 4.74 -3.57
C VAL A 72 19.21 5.94 -3.23
N SER A 73 18.96 7.05 -3.92
CA SER A 73 19.63 8.32 -3.67
C SER A 73 19.40 8.77 -2.22
N ASP A 74 20.42 9.36 -1.61
CA ASP A 74 20.35 9.85 -0.23
C ASP A 74 19.21 10.87 -0.01
N GLU A 75 18.72 11.51 -1.08
CA GLU A 75 17.58 12.43 -1.08
C GLU A 75 16.29 11.82 -0.54
N VAL A 76 15.93 10.60 -0.94
CA VAL A 76 14.65 9.98 -0.52
C VAL A 76 14.67 9.60 0.97
N VAL A 77 15.87 9.34 1.51
CA VAL A 77 16.08 9.02 2.92
C VAL A 77 16.01 10.29 3.75
N ALA A 78 16.59 11.38 3.26
CA ALA A 78 16.52 12.70 3.88
C ALA A 78 15.07 13.17 4.03
N SER A 79 14.22 12.99 3.01
CA SER A 79 12.80 13.40 3.08
C SER A 79 12.02 12.69 4.18
N HIS A 80 12.31 11.41 4.43
CA HIS A 80 11.66 10.64 5.49
C HIS A 80 12.12 11.07 6.89
N GLU A 81 13.40 11.39 7.04
CA GLU A 81 13.97 11.86 8.30
C GLU A 81 13.47 13.26 8.65
N GLU A 82 13.32 14.12 7.65
CA GLU A 82 12.76 15.47 7.79
C GLU A 82 11.26 15.44 8.17
N LEU A 83 10.49 14.50 7.60
CA LEU A 83 9.11 14.25 7.99
C LEU A 83 8.97 13.76 9.45
N MET A 84 9.93 12.98 9.94
CA MET A 84 9.95 12.51 11.34
C MET A 84 10.41 13.59 12.32
N ALA A 85 11.36 14.44 11.91
CA ALA A 85 11.89 15.53 12.72
C ALA A 85 10.92 16.72 12.83
N ALA A 86 10.06 16.93 11.83
CA ALA A 86 9.04 17.99 11.81
C ALA A 86 7.87 17.77 12.79
N GLY A 87 7.88 16.69 13.58
CA GLY A 87 6.87 16.48 14.62
C GLY A 87 5.47 16.18 14.10
N ALA A 88 5.34 15.77 12.83
CA ALA A 88 4.09 15.23 12.30
C ALA A 88 3.80 13.88 12.99
N SER A 89 3.18 13.92 14.17
CA SER A 89 2.46 12.76 14.69
C SER A 89 1.46 12.39 13.63
N GLY A 90 1.63 11.23 12.97
CA GLY A 90 0.81 10.79 11.83
C GLY A 90 -0.63 11.22 12.00
N GLY A 91 -0.97 12.35 11.37
CA GLY A 91 -2.21 13.05 11.60
C GLY A 91 -3.34 12.24 11.00
N ASP A 92 -4.49 12.28 11.66
CA ASP A 92 -5.71 11.63 11.22
C ASP A 92 -5.94 11.87 9.72
N VAL A 93 -5.87 10.79 8.94
CA VAL A 93 -6.00 10.76 7.48
C VAL A 93 -7.42 11.14 7.00
N ASP A 94 -8.33 11.48 7.91
CA ASP A 94 -9.73 11.80 7.65
C ASP A 94 -9.96 13.22 7.08
N SER A 95 -8.96 14.13 7.13
CA SER A 95 -9.17 15.51 6.64
C SER A 95 -8.74 15.77 5.19
N ALA A 96 -8.15 14.79 4.49
CA ALA A 96 -7.58 15.01 3.16
C ALA A 96 -8.54 14.75 1.97
N ILE A 97 -9.83 14.51 2.22
CA ILE A 97 -10.84 14.38 1.15
C ILE A 97 -11.94 15.43 1.36
N SER A 98 -11.56 16.69 1.28
CA SER A 98 -12.50 17.73 0.88
C SER A 98 -11.83 18.60 -0.17
N ASP A 99 -12.51 18.74 -1.30
CA ASP A 99 -12.23 19.68 -2.39
C ASP A 99 -11.24 19.21 -3.46
N SER A 100 -11.77 18.44 -4.41
CA SER A 100 -11.62 18.75 -5.84
C SER A 100 -12.59 17.88 -6.62
N GLY A 101 -13.72 18.47 -6.98
CA GLY A 101 -14.68 17.86 -7.89
C GLY A 101 -14.07 17.72 -9.29
N ASP A 102 -14.13 16.52 -9.83
CA ASP A 102 -14.30 16.29 -11.27
C ASP A 102 -14.79 14.84 -11.47
N VAL A 103 -16.09 14.64 -11.27
CA VAL A 103 -16.78 13.44 -11.76
C VAL A 103 -17.32 13.77 -13.14
N LEU A 104 -16.57 13.36 -14.16
CA LEU A 104 -17.08 13.31 -15.53
C LEU A 104 -18.29 12.38 -15.56
N ALA A 105 -19.47 12.97 -15.66
CA ALA A 105 -20.72 12.30 -15.91
C ALA A 105 -20.64 11.58 -17.27
N VAL A 106 -20.77 10.25 -17.25
CA VAL A 106 -21.20 9.50 -18.44
C VAL A 106 -22.72 9.45 -18.40
N ASP A 107 -23.31 10.06 -19.43
CA ASP A 107 -24.74 10.21 -19.64
C ASP A 107 -25.44 8.85 -19.64
N GLY A 108 -26.40 8.70 -18.72
CA GLY A 108 -27.35 7.61 -18.69
C GLY A 108 -28.52 7.95 -19.61
N GLY A 109 -28.47 7.45 -20.84
CA GLY A 109 -29.61 7.41 -21.75
C GLY A 109 -30.58 6.30 -21.36
N SER A 110 -31.81 6.68 -21.07
CA SER A 110 -32.95 5.93 -20.57
C SER A 110 -33.55 4.87 -21.52
N ASP A 111 -33.81 3.71 -20.94
CA ASP A 111 -35.01 2.86 -20.97
C ASP A 111 -36.06 3.05 -22.11
N SER A 112 -36.38 1.93 -22.78
CA SER A 112 -37.74 1.68 -23.29
C SER A 112 -37.99 0.17 -23.46
N VAL A 113 -38.70 -0.38 -22.48
CA VAL A 113 -39.54 -1.58 -22.55
C VAL A 113 -40.48 -1.53 -23.77
N LEU A 114 -40.59 -2.63 -24.52
CA LEU A 114 -41.83 -3.06 -25.18
C LEU A 114 -41.95 -4.60 -25.16
N GLU A 115 -43.20 -5.02 -24.95
CA GLU A 115 -43.73 -6.35 -24.62
C GLU A 115 -43.66 -7.43 -25.71
N GLU A 116 -44.01 -8.63 -25.25
CA GLU A 116 -44.29 -9.91 -25.91
C GLU A 116 -45.23 -9.84 -27.14
N GLY A 117 -45.14 -10.86 -28.01
CA GLY A 117 -46.17 -11.16 -29.01
C GLY A 117 -45.80 -12.32 -29.95
N GLU A 118 -46.54 -13.42 -29.83
CA GLU A 118 -46.57 -14.62 -30.70
C GLU A 118 -46.62 -14.34 -32.21
N GLN A 119 -45.84 -15.11 -32.99
CA GLN A 119 -46.30 -16.15 -33.94
C GLN A 119 -45.14 -16.86 -34.63
#